data_AF-A0A933ZKT2-F1
#
_entry.id   AF-A0A933ZKT2-F1
#
_cell.length_a   1.000
_cell.length_b   1.000
_cell.length_c   1.000
_cell.angle_alpha   90.00
_cell.angle_beta   90.00
_cell.angle_gamma   90.00
#
_symmetry.space_group_name_H-M   'P 1'
#
loop_
_entity.id
_entity.type
_entity.pdbx_description
1 polymer ?
#
loop_
_entity_poly.entity_id
_entity_poly.type
_entity_poly.pdbx_seq_one_letter_code
_entity_poly.pdbx_strand_id
1 'polypeptide(L)'
;MAIFVTLFAATEGELDRIFPGWPKPPEAPTLVRVDDPDTGEERTEKRWVPEGEVSASLLLADPQSAAEVMAPVLEPESEYERHMEERAPRVLRTLPHACLKHLFGRHLDALASLLLGRPIEARPARVTPDGFPIDRLAQEGMVALSRMSPTDLPQLAERWARGPAKGFEGQADALWALRRVHALAVLCTGTVQRSLCLWIES
;
A
#
# COMPACT_ATOMS: atom_id res chain seq x y z
N MET A 1 11.08 -17.66 -2.03
CA MET A 1 9.64 -17.72 -1.70
C MET A 1 9.03 -16.40 -2.15
N ALA A 2 7.95 -16.44 -2.95
CA ALA A 2 7.31 -15.22 -3.41
C ALA A 2 6.36 -14.67 -2.33
N ILE A 3 6.44 -13.37 -2.07
CA ILE A 3 5.57 -12.68 -1.10
C ILE A 3 4.40 -12.11 -1.89
N PHE A 4 3.18 -12.41 -1.46
CA PHE A 4 1.96 -11.87 -2.06
C PHE A 4 1.34 -10.85 -1.11
N VAL A 5 0.91 -9.74 -1.66
CA VAL A 5 0.37 -8.59 -0.93
C VAL A 5 -0.88 -8.15 -1.66
N THR A 6 -1.98 -7.99 -0.93
CA THR A 6 -3.21 -7.45 -1.52
C THR A 6 -3.31 -5.97 -1.18
N LEU A 7 -3.32 -5.12 -2.20
CA LEU A 7 -3.61 -3.70 -2.05
C LEU A 7 -5.11 -3.48 -2.07
N PHE A 8 -5.61 -2.77 -1.07
CA PHE A 8 -6.98 -2.28 -0.99
C PHE A 8 -6.98 -0.77 -1.14
N ALA A 9 -7.99 -0.20 -1.78
CA ALA A 9 -8.21 1.24 -1.83
C ALA A 9 -9.40 1.62 -0.95
N ALA A 10 -9.17 2.50 0.02
CA ALA A 10 -10.18 2.95 0.96
C ALA A 10 -10.09 4.46 1.18
N THR A 11 -11.24 5.11 1.30
CA THR A 11 -11.37 6.44 1.87
C THR A 11 -11.08 6.40 3.37
N GLU A 12 -10.78 7.56 3.97
CA GLU A 12 -10.61 7.66 5.42
C GLU A 12 -11.85 7.19 6.20
N GLY A 13 -13.06 7.47 5.68
CA GLY A 13 -14.31 7.01 6.28
C GLY A 13 -14.50 5.50 6.18
N GLU A 14 -14.08 4.87 5.08
CA GLU A 14 -14.08 3.41 4.96
C GLU A 14 -13.07 2.76 5.92
N LEU A 15 -11.89 3.37 6.08
CA LEU A 15 -10.90 2.90 7.06
C LEU A 15 -11.40 3.04 8.50
N ASP A 16 -11.99 4.18 8.86
CA ASP A 16 -12.57 4.39 10.18
C ASP A 16 -13.73 3.41 10.46
N ARG A 17 -14.49 3.04 9.42
CA ARG A 17 -15.56 2.03 9.52
C ARG A 17 -15.01 0.62 9.71
N ILE A 18 -14.00 0.21 8.93
CA ILE A 18 -13.47 -1.16 8.94
C ILE A 18 -12.57 -1.39 10.16
N PHE A 19 -11.84 -0.36 10.57
CA PHE A 19 -10.88 -0.38 11.65
C PHE A 19 -11.21 0.72 12.67
N PRO A 20 -12.31 0.55 13.42
CA PRO A 20 -12.69 1.53 14.43
C PRO A 20 -11.63 1.63 15.52
N GLY A 21 -11.26 2.86 15.90
CA GLY A 21 -10.25 3.11 16.94
C GLY A 21 -8.80 2.96 16.48
N TRP A 22 -8.54 2.74 15.19
CA TRP A 22 -7.19 2.61 14.69
C TRP A 22 -6.42 3.94 14.77
N PRO A 23 -5.16 3.96 15.28
CA PRO A 23 -4.42 5.21 15.41
C PRO A 23 -4.15 5.86 14.05
N LYS A 24 -4.49 7.14 13.98
CA LYS A 24 -4.09 8.01 12.87
C LYS A 24 -2.63 8.43 13.12
N PRO A 25 -1.78 8.44 12.08
CA PRO A 25 -0.43 8.98 12.24
C PRO A 25 -0.51 10.47 12.65
N PRO A 26 0.53 11.06 13.26
CA PRO A 26 0.56 12.50 13.54
C PRO A 26 0.60 13.33 12.25
N GLU A 27 0.48 14.66 12.32
CA GLU A 27 0.57 15.55 11.14
C GLU A 27 2.01 15.70 10.60
N ALA A 28 3.00 15.63 11.49
CA ALA A 28 4.42 15.62 11.17
C ALA A 28 5.13 14.40 11.79
N PRO A 29 6.18 13.84 11.16
CA PRO A 29 6.92 12.73 11.74
C PRO A 29 7.73 13.22 12.94
N THR A 30 7.85 12.37 13.95
CA THR A 30 8.72 12.61 15.10
C THR A 30 10.13 12.12 14.78
N LEU A 31 11.16 12.83 15.25
CA LEU A 31 12.54 12.38 15.16
C LEU A 31 12.86 11.50 16.37
N VAL A 32 13.21 10.24 16.13
CA VAL A 32 13.54 9.24 17.15
C VAL A 32 14.99 8.84 17.00
N ARG A 33 15.72 8.72 18.10
CA ARG A 33 17.09 8.19 18.12
C ARG A 33 17.05 6.68 18.16
N VAL A 34 17.84 6.05 17.30
CA VAL A 34 17.90 4.60 17.14
C VAL A 34 19.36 4.20 17.08
N ASP A 35 19.75 3.23 17.89
CA ASP A 35 21.07 2.64 17.84
C ASP A 35 21.13 1.66 16.68
N ASP A 36 22.13 1.82 15.80
CA ASP A 36 22.40 0.83 14.76
C ASP A 36 22.95 -0.46 15.42
N PRO A 37 22.27 -1.61 15.28
CA PRO A 37 22.67 -2.83 15.99
C PRO A 37 23.99 -3.42 15.48
N ASP A 38 24.41 -3.07 14.26
CA ASP A 38 25.63 -3.60 13.65
C ASP A 38 26.83 -2.69 13.93
N THR A 39 26.63 -1.37 13.98
CA THR A 39 27.73 -0.39 14.17
C THR A 39 27.77 0.23 15.57
N GLY A 40 26.68 0.19 16.33
CA GLY A 40 26.54 0.87 17.62
C GLY A 40 26.44 2.39 17.54
N GLU A 41 26.33 2.96 16.33
CA GLU A 41 26.20 4.40 16.14
C GLU A 41 24.75 4.87 16.33
N GLU A 42 24.56 5.99 17.04
CA GLU A 42 23.25 6.65 17.14
C GLU A 42 22.89 7.29 15.79
N ARG A 43 21.75 6.89 15.22
CA ARG A 43 21.14 7.56 14.07
C ARG A 43 19.79 8.14 14.43
N THR A 44 19.45 9.27 13.81
CA THR A 44 18.11 9.85 13.94
C THR A 44 17.22 9.36 12.80
N GLU A 45 16.11 8.73 13.15
CA GLU A 45 15.09 8.28 12.21
C GLU A 45 13.81 9.10 12.35
N LYS A 46 13.19 9.46 11.22
CA LYS A 46 11.82 9.97 11.22
C LYS A 46 10.85 8.81 11.44
N ARG A 47 9.95 8.92 12.42
CA ARG A 47 8.91 7.92 12.70
C ARG A 47 7.54 8.59 12.87
N TRP A 48 6.51 7.91 12.38
CA TRP A 48 5.11 8.33 12.53
C TRP A 48 4.49 7.61 13.71
N VAL A 49 4.87 7.99 14.93
CA VAL A 49 4.37 7.34 16.16
C VAL A 49 3.08 8.06 16.60
N PRO A 50 1.95 7.35 16.76
CA PRO A 50 0.73 7.97 17.28
C PRO A 50 0.91 8.40 18.74
N GLU A 51 0.23 9.48 19.12
CA GLU A 51 0.22 9.95 20.51
C GLU A 51 -0.80 9.14 21.34
N GLY A 52 -0.38 8.58 22.48
CA GLY A 52 -1.26 7.89 23.44
C GLY A 52 -1.10 6.36 23.51
N GLU A 53 -1.75 5.73 24.51
CA GLU A 53 -1.80 4.26 24.62
C GLU A 53 -2.67 3.68 23.50
N VAL A 54 -2.07 2.84 22.64
CA VAL A 54 -2.82 2.12 21.61
C VAL A 54 -3.50 0.92 22.27
N SER A 55 -4.83 1.01 22.46
CA SER A 55 -5.60 -0.14 22.93
C SER A 55 -5.65 -1.21 21.83
N ALA A 56 -5.11 -2.40 22.12
CA ALA A 56 -4.83 -3.47 21.17
C ALA A 56 -6.07 -4.20 20.58
N SER A 57 -7.28 -3.66 20.71
CA SER A 57 -8.49 -4.34 20.22
C SER A 57 -8.85 -3.90 18.80
N LEU A 58 -8.04 -4.29 17.81
CA LEU A 58 -8.42 -4.23 16.41
C LEU A 58 -9.41 -5.35 16.09
N LEU A 59 -10.66 -5.18 16.53
CA LEU A 59 -11.75 -5.95 15.95
C LEU A 59 -12.03 -5.35 14.58
N LEU A 60 -11.66 -6.07 13.52
CA LEU A 60 -12.22 -5.83 12.20
C LEU A 60 -13.74 -5.71 12.37
N ALA A 61 -14.33 -4.65 11.83
CA ALA A 61 -15.78 -4.51 11.83
C ALA A 61 -16.43 -5.80 11.29
N ASP A 62 -17.58 -6.17 11.87
CA ASP A 62 -18.24 -7.49 11.74
C ASP A 62 -17.84 -8.22 10.44
N PRO A 63 -17.05 -9.31 10.54
CA PRO A 63 -16.58 -10.03 9.36
C PRO A 63 -17.72 -10.65 8.54
N GLN A 64 -18.95 -10.69 9.08
CA GLN A 64 -20.18 -11.11 8.39
C GLN A 64 -21.02 -9.95 7.85
N SER A 65 -20.52 -8.71 7.90
CA SER A 65 -21.14 -7.54 7.24
C SER A 65 -21.73 -7.93 5.88
N ALA A 66 -23.03 -7.70 5.69
CA ALA A 66 -23.82 -8.11 4.52
C ALA A 66 -23.40 -7.43 3.19
N ALA A 67 -22.34 -6.63 3.22
CA ALA A 67 -21.77 -6.02 2.03
C ALA A 67 -21.26 -7.09 1.05
N GLU A 68 -21.58 -6.87 -0.23
CA GLU A 68 -21.14 -7.72 -1.33
C GLU A 68 -19.61 -7.65 -1.48
N VAL A 69 -18.99 -8.82 -1.67
CA VAL A 69 -17.56 -8.89 -1.98
C VAL A 69 -17.35 -8.32 -3.38
N MET A 70 -16.44 -7.36 -3.49
CA MET A 70 -16.08 -6.76 -4.76
C MET A 70 -15.16 -7.74 -5.52
N ALA A 71 -15.35 -7.88 -6.83
CA ALA A 71 -14.38 -8.58 -7.65
C ALA A 71 -13.04 -7.82 -7.66
N PRO A 72 -11.88 -8.51 -7.75
CA PRO A 72 -10.60 -7.84 -7.88
C PRO A 72 -10.56 -6.99 -9.14
N VAL A 73 -9.83 -5.88 -9.09
CA VAL A 73 -9.74 -4.90 -10.19
C VAL A 73 -9.20 -5.51 -11.49
N LEU A 74 -8.31 -6.49 -11.35
CA LEU A 74 -7.88 -7.36 -12.43
C LEU A 74 -8.02 -8.80 -11.97
N GLU A 75 -8.51 -9.65 -12.87
CA GLU A 75 -8.63 -11.08 -12.60
C GLU A 75 -7.27 -11.70 -12.23
N PRO A 76 -7.23 -12.59 -11.22
CA PRO A 76 -6.05 -13.39 -10.92
C PRO A 76 -5.59 -14.19 -12.14
N GLU A 77 -4.28 -14.22 -12.40
CA GLU A 77 -3.68 -14.97 -13.50
C GLU A 77 -3.43 -16.44 -13.15
N SER A 78 -3.54 -16.80 -11.87
CA SER A 78 -3.32 -18.15 -11.35
C SER A 78 -4.28 -18.53 -10.22
N GLU A 79 -4.47 -19.83 -9.99
CA GLU A 79 -5.24 -20.34 -8.84
C GLU A 79 -4.60 -19.94 -7.50
N TYR A 80 -3.27 -19.85 -7.46
CA TYR A 80 -2.55 -19.42 -6.26
C TYR A 80 -2.83 -17.94 -5.95
N GLU A 81 -2.83 -17.05 -6.95
CA GLU A 81 -3.23 -15.64 -6.75
C GLU A 81 -4.67 -15.53 -6.25
N ARG A 82 -5.59 -16.31 -6.82
CA ARG A 82 -6.98 -16.37 -6.37
C ARG A 82 -7.06 -16.83 -4.91
N HIS A 83 -6.31 -17.88 -4.57
CA HIS A 83 -6.23 -18.36 -3.19
C HIS A 83 -5.70 -17.29 -2.22
N MET A 84 -4.64 -16.56 -2.59
CA MET A 84 -4.09 -15.48 -1.76
C MET A 84 -5.05 -14.29 -1.63
N GLU A 85 -5.80 -13.96 -2.68
CA GLU A 85 -6.85 -12.95 -2.62
C GLU A 85 -7.97 -13.39 -1.65
N GLU A 86 -8.47 -14.63 -1.78
CA GLU A 86 -9.59 -15.16 -1.00
C GLU A 86 -9.30 -15.22 0.51
N ARG A 87 -8.03 -15.32 0.89
CA ARG A 87 -7.57 -15.30 2.29
C ARG A 87 -7.69 -13.92 2.95
N ALA A 88 -7.75 -12.85 2.17
CA ALA A 88 -7.96 -11.53 2.74
C ALA A 88 -9.32 -11.47 3.46
N PRO A 89 -9.39 -10.79 4.64
CA PRO A 89 -10.63 -10.61 5.37
C PRO A 89 -11.78 -10.14 4.47
N ARG A 90 -12.94 -10.82 4.53
CA ARG A 90 -14.10 -10.52 3.68
C ARG A 90 -14.48 -9.04 3.70
N VAL A 91 -14.40 -8.39 4.86
CA VAL A 91 -14.68 -6.96 5.01
C VAL A 91 -13.76 -6.08 4.16
N LEU A 92 -12.47 -6.44 4.00
CA LEU A 92 -11.53 -5.71 3.15
C LEU A 92 -11.81 -5.97 1.67
N ARG A 93 -12.24 -7.18 1.33
CA ARG A 93 -12.66 -7.53 -0.04
C ARG A 93 -13.95 -6.83 -0.49
N THR A 94 -14.58 -6.01 0.35
CA THR A 94 -15.64 -5.08 -0.08
C THR A 94 -15.07 -3.79 -0.69
N LEU A 95 -13.76 -3.58 -0.62
CA LEU A 95 -13.06 -2.43 -1.19
C LEU A 95 -12.44 -2.79 -2.55
N PRO A 96 -12.22 -1.81 -3.45
CA PRO A 96 -11.43 -2.02 -4.66
C PRO A 96 -10.04 -2.54 -4.31
N HIS A 97 -9.60 -3.63 -4.94
CA HIS A 97 -8.34 -4.27 -4.58
C HIS A 97 -7.66 -5.02 -5.72
N ALA A 98 -6.36 -5.29 -5.53
CA ALA A 98 -5.57 -6.12 -6.43
C ALA A 98 -4.53 -6.92 -5.64
N CYS A 99 -4.43 -8.22 -5.93
CA CYS A 99 -3.36 -9.08 -5.42
C CYS A 99 -2.07 -8.83 -6.20
N LEU A 100 -0.95 -8.71 -5.49
CA LEU A 100 0.35 -8.34 -6.03
C LEU A 100 1.45 -9.28 -5.55
N LYS A 101 2.39 -9.61 -6.42
CA LYS A 101 3.63 -10.32 -6.11
C LYS A 101 4.74 -9.30 -5.83
N HIS A 102 5.50 -9.49 -4.74
CA HIS A 102 6.70 -8.75 -4.37
C HIS A 102 6.55 -7.22 -4.17
N LEU A 103 5.34 -6.73 -3.87
CA LEU A 103 5.11 -5.29 -3.74
C LEU A 103 4.88 -4.86 -2.29
N PHE A 104 5.65 -3.87 -1.83
CA PHE A 104 5.53 -3.23 -0.51
C PHE A 104 5.40 -1.71 -0.67
N GLY A 105 4.92 -0.98 0.34
CA GLY A 105 4.72 0.47 0.26
C GLY A 105 5.92 1.28 -0.23
N ARG A 106 7.14 0.95 0.24
CA ARG A 106 8.38 1.59 -0.24
C ARG A 106 8.57 1.53 -1.77
N HIS A 107 8.04 0.49 -2.44
CA HIS A 107 8.12 0.36 -3.89
C HIS A 107 7.16 1.34 -4.58
N LEU A 108 6.01 1.59 -3.97
CA LEU A 108 5.00 2.52 -4.44
C LEU A 108 5.43 3.98 -4.23
N ASP A 109 6.15 4.28 -3.15
CA ASP A 109 6.78 5.60 -2.95
C ASP A 109 7.90 5.85 -3.97
N ALA A 110 8.70 4.83 -4.28
CA ALA A 110 9.70 4.89 -5.33
C ALA A 110 9.04 5.10 -6.71
N LEU A 111 7.91 4.43 -6.98
CA LEU A 111 7.12 4.64 -8.20
C LEU A 111 6.60 6.08 -8.28
N ALA A 112 6.00 6.60 -7.20
CA ALA A 112 5.51 7.97 -7.15
C ALA A 112 6.64 8.99 -7.35
N SER A 113 7.80 8.76 -6.73
CA SER A 113 8.97 9.61 -6.90
C SER A 113 9.48 9.61 -8.34
N LEU A 114 9.48 8.43 -8.99
CA LEU A 114 9.85 8.26 -10.39
C LEU A 114 8.91 9.00 -11.35
N LEU A 115 7.60 8.96 -11.05
CA LEU A 115 6.56 9.63 -11.84
C LEU A 115 6.61 11.15 -11.71
N LEU A 116 6.89 11.66 -10.51
CA LEU A 116 6.87 13.09 -10.21
C LEU A 116 8.24 13.76 -10.39
N GLY A 117 9.30 12.97 -10.63
CA GLY A 117 10.66 13.48 -10.81
C GLY A 117 11.26 14.09 -9.54
N ARG A 118 10.73 13.75 -8.36
CA ARG A 118 11.20 14.25 -7.06
C ARG A 118 10.93 13.22 -5.96
N PRO A 119 11.74 13.17 -4.88
CA PRO A 119 11.44 12.34 -3.73
C PRO A 119 10.07 12.70 -3.15
N ILE A 120 9.28 11.69 -2.82
CA ILE A 120 8.02 11.85 -2.09
C ILE A 120 8.13 11.16 -0.75
N GLU A 121 7.80 11.91 0.29
CA GLU A 121 7.59 11.37 1.64
C GLU A 121 6.09 11.20 1.82
N ALA A 122 5.62 9.95 1.79
CA ALA A 122 4.21 9.64 2.03
C ALA A 122 3.98 9.41 3.54
N ARG A 123 3.05 10.16 4.13
CA ARG A 123 2.58 9.89 5.49
C ARG A 123 1.70 8.64 5.47
N PRO A 124 1.92 7.62 6.31
CA PRO A 124 1.09 6.42 6.32
C PRO A 124 -0.40 6.72 6.54
N ALA A 125 -1.28 5.79 6.18
CA ALA A 125 -2.71 5.91 6.40
C ALA A 125 -3.06 5.60 7.86
N ARG A 126 -2.50 4.50 8.39
CA ARG A 126 -2.76 4.00 9.76
C ARG A 126 -1.47 3.44 10.35
N VAL A 127 -1.40 3.36 11.68
CA VAL A 127 -0.24 2.80 12.39
C VAL A 127 -0.70 1.64 13.26
N THR A 128 0.03 0.53 13.26
CA THR A 128 -0.25 -0.61 14.15
C THR A 128 0.02 -0.24 15.61
N PRO A 129 -0.51 -1.00 16.58
CA PRO A 129 -0.17 -0.80 17.99
C PRO A 129 1.33 -0.83 18.29
N ASP A 130 2.09 -1.61 17.53
CA ASP A 130 3.56 -1.71 17.66
C ASP A 130 4.31 -0.58 16.93
N GLY A 131 3.60 0.39 16.34
CA GLY A 131 4.20 1.53 15.64
C GLY A 131 4.54 1.28 14.17
N PHE A 132 4.13 0.16 13.57
CA PHE A 132 4.40 -0.11 12.16
C PHE A 132 3.40 0.63 11.25
N PRO A 133 3.85 1.32 10.20
CA PRO A 133 2.96 2.02 9.28
C PRO A 133 2.19 1.06 8.38
N ILE A 134 0.95 1.45 8.06
CA ILE A 134 0.21 1.01 6.89
C ILE A 134 0.24 2.15 5.90
N ASP A 135 0.84 1.92 4.75
CA ASP A 135 1.23 2.99 3.85
C ASP A 135 0.02 3.63 3.19
N ARG A 136 -0.08 4.96 3.30
CA ARG A 136 -0.85 5.76 2.35
C ARG A 136 0.09 6.00 1.18
N LEU A 137 -0.40 5.85 -0.02
CA LEU A 137 0.42 6.18 -1.18
C LEU A 137 0.36 7.67 -1.48
N ALA A 138 1.45 8.17 -2.03
CA ALA A 138 1.53 9.49 -2.62
C ALA A 138 0.43 9.67 -3.68
N GLN A 139 -0.61 10.43 -3.33
CA GLN A 139 -1.77 10.63 -4.18
C GLN A 139 -1.39 11.26 -5.52
N GLU A 140 -0.44 12.18 -5.53
CA GLU A 140 0.06 12.83 -6.73
C GLU A 140 0.69 11.81 -7.69
N GLY A 141 1.43 10.84 -7.14
CA GLY A 141 1.98 9.73 -7.93
C GLY A 141 0.89 8.83 -8.48
N MET A 142 -0.12 8.52 -7.68
CA MET A 142 -1.28 7.73 -8.13
C MET A 142 -2.11 8.44 -9.20
N VAL A 143 -2.28 9.77 -9.11
CA VAL A 143 -2.93 10.60 -10.14
C VAL A 143 -2.09 10.67 -11.40
N ALA A 144 -0.77 10.80 -11.29
CA ALA A 144 0.12 10.75 -12.45
C ALA A 144 0.04 9.38 -13.14
N LEU A 145 0.02 8.29 -12.36
CA LEU A 145 -0.11 6.94 -12.86
C LEU A 145 -1.46 6.71 -13.55
N SER A 146 -2.57 7.14 -12.94
CA SER A 146 -3.90 6.90 -13.51
C SER A 146 -4.15 7.62 -14.84
N ARG A 147 -3.46 8.74 -15.06
CA ARG A 147 -3.51 9.51 -16.32
C ARG A 147 -2.59 8.96 -17.40
N MET A 148 -1.74 8.01 -17.06
CA MET A 148 -0.77 7.43 -17.99
C MET A 148 -1.46 6.48 -18.97
N SER A 149 -1.03 6.52 -20.24
CA SER A 149 -1.51 5.57 -21.24
C SER A 149 -1.00 4.16 -20.91
N PRO A 150 -1.83 3.11 -21.08
CA PRO A 150 -1.39 1.72 -20.97
C PRO A 150 -0.17 1.38 -21.86
N THR A 151 0.01 2.10 -22.97
CA THR A 151 1.15 1.92 -23.89
C THR A 151 2.48 2.36 -23.29
N ASP A 152 2.47 3.22 -22.27
CA ASP A 152 3.67 3.78 -21.67
C ASP A 152 4.17 2.92 -20.49
N LEU A 153 3.31 2.03 -19.99
CA LEU A 153 3.62 1.16 -18.84
C LEU A 153 4.87 0.29 -19.05
N PRO A 154 5.16 -0.29 -20.23
CA PRO A 154 6.40 -1.06 -20.43
C PRO A 154 7.68 -0.25 -20.21
N GLN A 155 7.71 1.01 -20.64
CA GLN A 155 8.86 1.89 -20.45
C GLN A 155 9.00 2.32 -19.00
N LEU A 156 7.86 2.60 -18.33
CA LEU A 156 7.88 2.91 -16.90
C LEU A 156 8.32 1.71 -16.06
N ALA A 157 7.86 0.50 -16.40
CA ALA A 157 8.26 -0.73 -15.74
C ALA A 157 9.77 -0.99 -15.87
N GLU A 158 10.36 -0.73 -17.05
CA GLU A 158 11.80 -0.81 -17.25
C GLU A 158 12.56 0.15 -16.33
N ARG A 159 12.11 1.40 -16.23
CA ARG A 159 12.70 2.41 -15.34
C ARG A 159 12.53 2.03 -13.87
N TRP A 160 11.36 1.51 -13.49
CA TRP A 160 11.05 1.14 -12.12
C TRP A 160 11.86 -0.09 -11.66
N ALA A 161 12.02 -1.09 -12.54
CA ALA A 161 12.84 -2.28 -12.28
C ALA A 161 14.33 -1.95 -12.09
N ARG A 162 14.82 -0.86 -12.68
CA ARG A 162 16.19 -0.35 -12.48
C ARG A 162 16.32 0.59 -11.28
N GLY A 163 15.21 0.95 -10.65
CA GLY A 163 15.15 1.91 -9.57
C GLY A 163 15.73 1.40 -8.25
N PRO A 164 15.78 2.26 -7.22
CA PRO A 164 16.36 1.93 -5.91
C PRO A 164 15.55 0.90 -5.12
N ALA A 165 14.28 0.66 -5.48
CA ALA A 165 13.42 -0.30 -4.84
C ALA A 165 13.72 -1.73 -5.37
N LYS A 166 14.79 -2.34 -4.85
CA LYS A 166 15.09 -3.76 -5.09
C LYS A 166 13.93 -4.61 -4.53
N GLY A 167 13.29 -5.40 -5.39
CA GLY A 167 12.15 -6.24 -5.00
C GLY A 167 11.56 -7.07 -6.14
N PHE A 168 11.71 -6.62 -7.40
CA PHE A 168 11.26 -7.36 -8.58
C PHE A 168 12.35 -8.27 -9.14
N GLU A 169 11.98 -9.46 -9.63
CA GLU A 169 12.90 -10.40 -10.29
C GLU A 169 13.26 -9.95 -11.72
N GLY A 170 12.61 -8.89 -12.23
CA GLY A 170 12.92 -8.27 -13.52
C GLY A 170 11.85 -7.31 -14.01
N GLN A 171 11.98 -6.86 -15.27
CA GLN A 171 11.01 -5.96 -15.92
C GLN A 171 9.61 -6.58 -16.04
N ALA A 172 9.52 -7.90 -16.25
CA ALA A 172 8.24 -8.59 -16.36
C ALA A 172 7.42 -8.48 -15.06
N ASP A 173 8.06 -8.74 -13.91
CA ASP A 173 7.45 -8.60 -12.59
C ASP A 173 7.05 -7.14 -12.31
N ALA A 174 7.91 -6.18 -12.66
CA ALA A 174 7.59 -4.76 -12.51
C ALA A 174 6.40 -4.34 -13.39
N LEU A 175 6.33 -4.83 -14.64
CA LEU A 175 5.22 -4.53 -15.54
C LEU A 175 3.92 -5.16 -15.06
N TRP A 176 3.99 -6.39 -14.56
CA TRP A 176 2.85 -7.10 -13.99
C TRP A 176 2.28 -6.34 -12.78
N ALA A 177 3.15 -5.89 -11.86
CA ALA A 177 2.75 -5.12 -10.70
C ALA A 177 2.20 -3.75 -11.12
N LEU A 178 2.89 -3.08 -12.06
CA LEU A 178 2.51 -1.77 -12.55
C LEU A 178 1.13 -1.76 -13.22
N ARG A 179 0.77 -2.80 -13.98
CA ARG A 179 -0.58 -2.94 -14.58
C ARG A 179 -1.68 -2.97 -13.52
N ARG A 180 -1.47 -3.72 -12.44
CA ARG A 180 -2.44 -3.84 -11.34
C ARG A 180 -2.53 -2.55 -10.52
N VAL A 181 -1.40 -1.93 -10.22
CA VAL A 181 -1.38 -0.63 -9.53
C VAL A 181 -2.00 0.46 -10.40
N HIS A 182 -1.75 0.45 -11.72
CA HIS A 182 -2.37 1.36 -12.69
C HIS A 182 -3.88 1.18 -12.74
N ALA A 183 -4.37 -0.05 -12.88
CA ALA A 183 -5.81 -0.32 -12.90
C ALA A 183 -6.49 0.13 -11.59
N LEU A 184 -5.85 -0.12 -10.45
CA LEU A 184 -6.32 0.37 -9.15
C LEU A 184 -6.30 1.90 -9.09
N ALA A 185 -5.24 2.55 -9.61
CA ALA A 185 -5.14 4.01 -9.69
C ALA A 185 -6.27 4.63 -10.51
N VAL A 186 -6.57 4.07 -11.69
CA VAL A 186 -7.64 4.51 -12.58
C VAL A 186 -9.01 4.49 -11.88
N LEU A 187 -9.31 3.42 -11.15
CA LEU A 187 -10.57 3.33 -10.38
C LEU A 187 -10.60 4.30 -9.19
N CYS A 188 -9.44 4.59 -8.61
CA CYS A 188 -9.37 5.34 -7.37
C CYS A 188 -9.33 6.85 -7.55
N THR A 189 -8.84 7.38 -8.68
CA THR A 189 -8.63 8.82 -8.89
C THR A 189 -9.88 9.59 -9.35
N GLY A 190 -11.05 9.26 -8.78
CA GLY A 190 -12.29 10.03 -8.93
C GLY A 190 -12.32 11.30 -8.07
N THR A 191 -13.49 11.93 -7.91
CA THR A 191 -13.70 13.14 -7.10
C THR A 191 -13.45 12.96 -5.59
N VAL A 192 -13.25 11.73 -5.11
CA VAL A 192 -13.03 11.40 -3.69
C VAL A 192 -11.63 10.84 -3.48
N GLN A 193 -10.92 11.40 -2.49
CA GLN A 193 -9.57 10.97 -2.11
C GLN A 193 -9.60 9.58 -1.47
N ARG A 194 -8.88 8.62 -2.06
CA ARG A 194 -8.70 7.26 -1.53
C ARG A 194 -7.24 7.02 -1.16
N SER A 195 -7.03 6.46 0.02
CA SER A 195 -5.78 5.91 0.52
C SER A 195 -5.68 4.45 0.07
N LEU A 196 -4.50 3.94 -0.28
CA LEU A 196 -4.33 2.49 -0.35
C LEU A 196 -3.99 1.96 1.04
N CYS A 197 -4.33 0.71 1.30
CA CYS A 197 -3.99 -0.02 2.50
C CYS A 197 -3.42 -1.37 2.07
N LEU A 198 -2.28 -1.71 2.65
CA LEU A 198 -1.58 -2.96 2.39
C LEU A 198 -2.06 -4.00 3.40
N TRP A 199 -2.54 -5.13 2.89
CA TRP A 199 -2.63 -6.35 3.68
C TRP A 199 -1.49 -7.26 3.23
N ILE A 200 -0.57 -7.53 4.15
CA ILE A 200 0.56 -8.43 3.94
C ILE A 200 0.25 -9.73 4.70
N GLU A 201 0.15 -10.83 3.97
CA GLU A 201 0.13 -12.16 4.55
C GLU A 201 1.50 -12.79 4.32
N SER A 202 2.22 -13.07 5.41
CA SER A 202 3.55 -13.70 5.41
C SER A 202 3.47 -15.21 5.55
#